data_AF-A1RSX2-F1
#
_entry.id   AF-A1RSX2-F1
#
_cell.length_a   1.000
_cell.length_b   1.000
_cell.length_c   1.000
_cell.angle_alpha   90.00
_cell.angle_beta   90.00
_cell.angle_gamma   90.00
#
_symmetry.space_group_name_H-M   'P 1'
#
loop_
_entity.id
_entity.type
_entity.pdbx_description
1 polymer ?
#
loop_
_entity_poly.entity_id
_entity_poly.type
_entity_poly.pdbx_seq_one_letter_code
_entity_poly.pdbx_strand_id
1 'polypeptide(L)'
;MLTLRYLLSLIAAVLATAIVSLVAAYALQHADPLIKSVATSLASGKSAKSEIPISLRKYKVDYTYSEGRWVLTNRGGIPLYAVGVGVCPDSINVFFNKTYSSTNNTVHISKCSIILPSIEMIHNSVVFTHVVPLCLTGTDFKTEVVEQKYIYANFTIRVRAVVVNC
;
A
#
# COMPACT_ATOMS: atom_id res chain seq x y z
N MET A 1 56.13 -13.78 2.67
CA MET A 1 55.95 -12.96 1.45
C MET A 1 54.50 -13.04 1.03
N LEU A 2 53.70 -12.02 1.33
CA LEU A 2 52.37 -11.87 0.74
C LEU A 2 52.58 -11.56 -0.75
N THR A 3 52.20 -12.45 -1.66
CA THR A 3 52.40 -12.21 -3.10
C THR A 3 51.42 -11.16 -3.61
N LEU A 4 51.80 -10.39 -4.64
CA LEU A 4 50.98 -9.34 -5.27
C LEU A 4 49.54 -9.82 -5.58
N ARG A 5 49.38 -11.10 -5.94
CA ARG A 5 48.08 -11.74 -6.19
C ARG A 5 47.19 -11.79 -4.94
N TYR A 6 47.74 -12.11 -3.77
CA TYR A 6 46.98 -12.10 -2.52
C TYR A 6 46.55 -10.70 -2.11
N LEU A 7 47.37 -9.69 -2.39
CA LEU A 7 47.03 -8.29 -2.12
C LEU A 7 45.84 -7.84 -3.00
N LEU A 8 45.89 -8.16 -4.30
CA LEU A 8 44.83 -7.86 -5.26
C LEU A 8 43.51 -8.57 -4.91
N SER A 9 43.55 -9.85 -4.53
CA SER A 9 42.33 -10.57 -4.12
C SER A 9 41.70 -9.98 -2.87
N LEU A 10 42.52 -9.51 -1.93
CA LEU A 10 42.05 -8.92 -0.68
C LEU A 10 41.38 -7.55 -0.95
N ILE A 11 41.98 -6.72 -1.82
CA ILE A 11 41.39 -5.45 -2.23
C ILE A 11 40.05 -5.67 -2.95
N ALA A 12 39.97 -6.65 -3.86
CA ALA A 12 38.73 -6.98 -4.55
C ALA A 12 37.63 -7.43 -3.59
N ALA A 13 37.97 -8.25 -2.58
CA ALA A 13 37.02 -8.69 -1.56
C ALA A 13 36.50 -7.55 -0.68
N VAL A 14 37.37 -6.60 -0.29
CA VAL A 14 36.99 -5.41 0.48
C VAL A 14 36.09 -4.49 -0.34
N LEU A 15 36.38 -4.28 -1.63
CA LEU A 15 35.53 -3.50 -2.51
C LEU A 15 34.16 -4.14 -2.70
N ALA A 16 34.11 -5.46 -2.91
CA ALA A 16 32.85 -6.19 -3.04
C ALA A 16 31.98 -6.06 -1.78
N THR A 17 32.57 -6.22 -0.59
CA THR A 17 31.85 -6.05 0.68
C THR A 17 31.38 -4.61 0.90
N ALA A 18 32.19 -3.61 0.55
CA ALA A 18 31.81 -2.20 0.62
C ALA A 18 30.65 -1.84 -0.33
N ILE A 19 30.64 -2.40 -1.53
CA ILE A 19 29.54 -2.20 -2.49
C ILE A 19 28.25 -2.83 -1.96
N VAL A 20 28.32 -4.08 -1.47
CA VAL A 20 27.14 -4.76 -0.90
C VAL A 20 26.58 -4.01 0.31
N SER A 21 27.43 -3.50 1.19
CA SER A 21 26.97 -2.73 2.35
C SER A 21 26.36 -1.39 1.97
N LEU A 22 26.90 -0.69 0.97
CA LEU A 22 26.30 0.53 0.41
C LEU A 22 24.94 0.26 -0.22
N VAL A 23 24.81 -0.80 -1.02
CA VAL A 23 23.52 -1.19 -1.62
C VAL A 23 22.51 -1.57 -0.56
N ALA A 24 22.91 -2.33 0.47
CA ALA A 24 22.04 -2.68 1.59
C ALA A 24 21.62 -1.45 2.40
N ALA A 25 22.54 -0.53 2.69
CA ALA A 25 22.24 0.72 3.39
C ALA A 25 21.29 1.61 2.59
N TYR A 26 21.51 1.74 1.28
CA TYR A 26 20.62 2.46 0.38
C TYR A 26 19.23 1.83 0.33
N ALA A 27 19.15 0.50 0.20
CA ALA A 27 17.89 -0.23 0.24
C ALA A 27 17.14 -0.02 1.56
N LEU A 28 17.84 0.00 2.70
CA LEU A 28 17.25 0.27 4.02
C LEU A 28 16.79 1.72 4.17
N GLN A 29 17.59 2.70 3.72
CA GLN A 29 17.22 4.11 3.75
C GLN A 29 15.99 4.42 2.87
N HIS A 30 15.82 3.68 1.77
CA HIS A 30 14.64 3.80 0.91
C HIS A 30 13.47 2.89 1.32
N ALA A 31 13.72 1.87 2.16
CA ALA A 31 12.69 1.03 2.72
C ALA A 31 12.29 1.57 4.09
N ASP A 32 11.46 2.61 4.14
CA ASP A 32 10.92 3.12 5.41
C ASP A 32 10.05 2.03 6.08
N PRO A 33 10.60 1.24 7.02
CA PRO A 33 9.98 -0.01 7.45
C PRO A 33 8.76 0.27 8.32
N LEU A 34 8.76 1.42 9.00
CA LEU A 34 7.67 1.93 9.80
C LEU A 34 6.47 2.26 8.92
N ILE A 35 6.66 3.09 7.87
CA ILE A 35 5.59 3.46 6.94
C ILE A 35 5.03 2.25 6.21
N LYS A 36 5.89 1.29 5.83
CA LYS A 36 5.46 0.02 5.23
C LYS A 36 4.62 -0.81 6.21
N SER A 37 5.11 -1.00 7.43
CA SER A 37 4.44 -1.79 8.47
C SER A 37 3.05 -1.22 8.79
N VAL A 38 2.96 0.10 9.01
CA VAL A 38 1.67 0.77 9.27
C VAL A 38 0.73 0.57 8.08
N ALA A 39 1.18 0.82 6.86
CA ALA A 39 0.34 0.66 5.68
C ALA A 39 -0.17 -0.78 5.50
N THR A 40 0.69 -1.78 5.66
CA THR A 40 0.31 -3.19 5.54
C THR A 40 -0.66 -3.61 6.65
N SER A 41 -0.48 -3.11 7.87
CA SER A 41 -1.41 -3.35 8.98
C SER A 41 -2.80 -2.76 8.68
N LEU A 42 -2.85 -1.49 8.27
CA LEU A 42 -4.10 -0.82 7.90
C LEU A 42 -4.79 -1.48 6.70
N ALA A 43 -4.03 -1.89 5.68
CA ALA A 43 -4.55 -2.62 4.52
C ALA A 43 -5.17 -3.96 4.92
N SER A 44 -4.66 -4.58 5.99
CA SER A 44 -5.18 -5.82 6.57
C SER A 44 -6.32 -5.61 7.57
N GLY A 45 -6.77 -4.37 7.77
CA GLY A 45 -7.81 -4.04 8.76
C GLY A 45 -7.35 -4.14 10.21
N LYS A 46 -6.05 -4.04 10.48
CA LYS A 46 -5.45 -4.13 11.81
C LYS A 46 -4.97 -2.77 12.29
N SER A 47 -5.09 -2.55 13.59
CA SER A 47 -4.54 -1.35 14.25
C SER A 47 -3.02 -1.31 14.11
N ALA A 48 -2.45 -0.10 14.15
CA ALA A 48 -1.02 0.12 14.04
C ALA A 48 -0.59 1.24 14.97
N LYS A 49 0.63 1.14 15.50
CA LYS A 49 1.22 2.18 16.35
C LYS A 49 2.56 2.60 15.79
N SER A 50 2.85 3.89 15.91
CA SER A 50 4.08 4.52 15.51
C SER A 50 4.60 5.40 16.64
N GLU A 51 5.92 5.41 16.82
CA GLU A 51 6.57 6.32 17.78
C GLU A 51 6.61 7.76 17.27
N ILE A 52 6.54 7.94 15.94
CA ILE A 52 6.52 9.25 15.28
C ILE A 52 5.19 9.51 14.59
N PRO A 53 4.73 10.78 14.49
CA PRO A 53 3.52 11.11 13.73
C PRO A 53 3.67 10.75 12.25
N ILE A 54 2.74 9.97 11.72
CA ILE A 54 2.67 9.59 10.30
C ILE A 54 1.47 10.29 9.65
N SER A 55 1.71 10.94 8.52
CA SER A 55 0.65 11.56 7.72
C SER A 55 -0.15 10.53 6.92
N LEU A 56 -1.45 10.75 6.84
CA LEU A 56 -2.39 10.01 6.01
C LEU A 56 -2.99 10.94 4.97
N ARG A 57 -3.02 10.49 3.71
CA ARG A 57 -3.61 11.22 2.60
C ARG A 57 -4.70 10.38 1.96
N LYS A 58 -5.90 10.94 1.86
CA LYS A 58 -7.05 10.29 1.24
C LYS A 58 -7.15 10.67 -0.24
N TYR A 59 -7.29 9.69 -1.11
CA TYR A 59 -7.59 9.89 -2.53
C TYR A 59 -8.95 9.29 -2.85
N LYS A 60 -9.84 10.11 -3.42
CA LYS A 60 -11.11 9.61 -3.95
C LYS A 60 -10.84 8.83 -5.24
N VAL A 61 -11.36 7.62 -5.30
CA VAL A 61 -11.22 6.71 -6.45
C VAL A 61 -12.54 5.99 -6.66
N ASP A 62 -12.77 5.48 -7.86
CA ASP A 62 -13.93 4.68 -8.17
C ASP A 62 -13.49 3.35 -8.79
N TYR A 63 -14.29 2.30 -8.62
CA TYR A 63 -14.18 1.10 -9.46
C TYR A 63 -15.30 1.07 -10.50
N THR A 64 -14.93 0.85 -11.74
CA THR A 64 -15.88 0.71 -12.87
C THR A 64 -15.71 -0.64 -13.52
N TYR A 65 -16.82 -1.25 -13.94
CA TYR A 65 -16.78 -2.46 -14.74
C TYR A 65 -16.67 -2.07 -16.22
N SER A 66 -15.50 -2.32 -16.82
CA SER A 66 -15.21 -1.99 -18.21
C SER A 66 -14.48 -3.16 -18.87
N GLU A 67 -14.82 -3.46 -20.12
CA GLU A 67 -14.17 -4.54 -20.90
C GLU A 67 -14.14 -5.90 -20.17
N GLY A 68 -15.21 -6.23 -19.44
CA GLY A 68 -15.34 -7.52 -18.74
C GLY A 68 -14.56 -7.63 -17.42
N ARG A 69 -13.94 -6.55 -16.93
CA ARG A 69 -13.21 -6.52 -15.66
C ARG A 69 -13.46 -5.25 -14.86
N TRP A 70 -13.28 -5.34 -13.54
CA TRP A 70 -13.32 -4.16 -12.67
C TRP A 70 -11.98 -3.43 -12.69
N VAL A 71 -11.98 -2.13 -12.99
CA VAL A 71 -10.75 -1.32 -13.03
C VAL A 71 -10.88 -0.06 -12.18
N LEU A 72 -9.79 0.30 -11.52
CA LEU A 72 -9.68 1.50 -10.72
C LEU A 72 -9.63 2.72 -11.64
N THR A 73 -10.44 3.73 -11.34
CA THR A 73 -10.53 4.99 -12.08
C THR A 73 -10.75 6.15 -11.10
N ASN A 74 -10.78 7.37 -11.61
CA ASN A 74 -11.11 8.58 -10.86
C ASN A 74 -12.52 9.11 -11.17
N ARG A 75 -13.28 8.44 -12.05
CA ARG A 75 -14.60 8.88 -12.47
C ARG A 75 -15.53 7.71 -12.76
N GLY A 76 -16.74 7.79 -12.21
CA GLY A 76 -17.93 7.10 -12.69
C GLY A 76 -17.96 5.61 -12.35
N GLY A 77 -18.23 5.28 -11.09
CA GLY A 77 -18.33 3.90 -10.64
C GLY A 77 -18.72 3.80 -9.17
N ILE A 78 -18.31 2.71 -8.50
CA ILE A 78 -18.49 2.54 -7.06
C ILE A 78 -17.44 3.40 -6.35
N PRO A 79 -17.85 4.43 -5.58
CA PRO A 79 -16.93 5.35 -4.95
C PRO A 79 -16.26 4.73 -3.74
N LEU A 80 -14.93 4.80 -3.71
CA LEU A 80 -14.06 4.26 -2.66
C LEU A 80 -12.94 5.25 -2.35
N TYR A 81 -12.01 4.82 -1.49
CA TYR A 81 -10.85 5.61 -1.11
C TYR A 81 -9.58 4.78 -1.21
N ALA A 82 -8.54 5.39 -1.79
CA ALA A 82 -7.17 4.96 -1.60
C ALA A 82 -6.52 5.83 -0.53
N VAL A 83 -5.51 5.29 0.16
CA VAL A 83 -4.84 5.96 1.27
C VAL A 83 -3.34 5.95 1.07
N GLY A 84 -2.74 7.13 1.07
CA GLY A 84 -1.30 7.30 1.20
C GLY A 84 -0.92 7.38 2.67
N VAL A 85 0.10 6.63 3.07
CA VAL A 85 0.71 6.61 4.39
C VAL A 85 2.13 7.15 4.26
N GLY A 86 2.45 8.20 5.01
CA GLY A 86 3.73 8.93 4.91
C GLY A 86 3.68 10.09 3.92
N VAL A 87 4.82 10.35 3.27
CA VAL A 87 5.01 11.50 2.36
C VAL A 87 4.64 11.09 0.94
N CYS A 88 3.35 11.14 0.62
CA CYS A 88 2.80 10.67 -0.64
C CYS A 88 2.53 11.77 -1.67
N PRO A 89 2.59 11.45 -2.98
CA PRO A 89 2.35 12.42 -4.06
C PRO A 89 0.91 12.95 -4.03
N ASP A 90 0.67 14.12 -4.64
CA ASP A 90 -0.69 14.69 -4.69
C ASP A 90 -1.65 13.89 -5.58
N SER A 91 -1.11 13.13 -6.53
CA SER A 91 -1.87 12.34 -7.50
C SER A 91 -1.41 10.88 -7.53
N ILE A 92 -2.38 9.99 -7.75
CA ILE A 92 -2.19 8.53 -7.86
C ILE A 92 -2.62 8.00 -9.25
N ASN A 93 -2.62 8.85 -10.28
CA ASN A 93 -3.13 8.51 -11.62
C ASN A 93 -2.43 7.29 -12.25
N VAL A 94 -1.18 7.02 -11.89
CA VAL A 94 -0.38 5.87 -12.38
C VAL A 94 -0.97 4.50 -11.96
N PHE A 95 -1.90 4.50 -11.02
CA PHE A 95 -2.56 3.30 -10.50
C PHE A 95 -3.94 3.05 -11.13
N PHE A 96 -4.42 3.94 -12.01
CA PHE A 96 -5.69 3.72 -12.70
C PHE A 96 -5.58 2.71 -13.86
N ASN A 97 -6.73 2.25 -14.34
CA ASN A 97 -6.88 1.20 -15.36
C ASN A 97 -6.28 -0.16 -14.94
N LYS A 98 -6.23 -0.41 -13.64
CA LYS A 98 -5.71 -1.64 -13.02
C LYS A 98 -6.72 -2.19 -12.02
N THR A 99 -6.60 -3.48 -11.73
CA THR A 99 -7.39 -4.17 -10.72
C THR A 99 -6.47 -4.61 -9.60
N TYR A 100 -6.90 -4.41 -8.35
CA TYR A 100 -6.12 -4.78 -7.18
C TYR A 100 -6.87 -5.83 -6.36
N SER A 101 -6.16 -6.86 -5.91
CA SER A 101 -6.61 -7.87 -4.96
C SER A 101 -6.09 -7.55 -3.56
N SER A 102 -6.61 -8.22 -2.53
CA SER A 102 -6.09 -8.07 -1.16
C SER A 102 -4.59 -8.37 -1.02
N THR A 103 -4.03 -9.16 -1.93
CA THR A 103 -2.62 -9.54 -1.94
C THR A 103 -1.68 -8.53 -2.57
N ASN A 104 -2.18 -7.60 -3.41
CA ASN A 104 -1.34 -6.66 -4.17
C ASN A 104 -1.83 -5.20 -4.15
N ASN A 105 -2.74 -4.87 -3.26
CA ASN A 105 -3.32 -3.53 -3.16
C ASN A 105 -2.43 -2.49 -2.46
N THR A 106 -1.26 -2.89 -1.94
CA THR A 106 -0.35 -1.98 -1.24
C THR A 106 0.92 -1.79 -2.07
N VAL A 107 1.24 -0.53 -2.37
CA VAL A 107 2.42 -0.15 -3.16
C VAL A 107 3.32 0.74 -2.33
N HIS A 108 4.62 0.45 -2.32
CA HIS A 108 5.60 1.22 -1.57
C HIS A 108 6.52 2.02 -2.50
N ILE A 109 6.63 3.32 -2.28
CA ILE A 109 7.46 4.25 -3.04
C ILE A 109 8.23 5.12 -2.05
N SER A 110 9.47 4.73 -1.75
CA SER A 110 10.35 5.43 -0.79
C SER A 110 9.64 5.70 0.56
N LYS A 111 9.31 6.98 0.85
CA LYS A 111 8.66 7.44 2.09
C LYS A 111 7.12 7.41 2.05
N CYS A 112 6.55 6.77 1.04
CA CYS A 112 5.11 6.64 0.84
C CYS A 112 4.71 5.18 0.68
N SER A 113 3.64 4.79 1.34
CA SER A 113 2.92 3.54 1.04
C SER A 113 1.49 3.89 0.64
N ILE A 114 1.04 3.40 -0.51
CA ILE A 114 -0.31 3.64 -1.02
C ILE A 114 -1.10 2.36 -0.90
N ILE A 115 -2.19 2.41 -0.15
CA ILE A 115 -3.19 1.35 -0.02
C ILE A 115 -4.31 1.67 -1.00
N LEU A 116 -4.48 0.82 -2.00
CA LEU A 116 -5.51 0.91 -3.01
C LEU A 116 -6.71 0.05 -2.59
N PRO A 117 -7.93 0.39 -3.05
CA PRO A 117 -9.06 -0.46 -2.79
C PRO A 117 -8.90 -1.79 -3.55
N SER A 118 -9.18 -2.89 -2.87
CA SER A 118 -9.11 -4.24 -3.43
C SER A 118 -10.50 -4.75 -3.82
N ILE A 119 -10.49 -5.71 -4.74
CA ILE A 119 -11.67 -6.44 -5.19
C ILE A 119 -11.43 -7.93 -5.01
N GLU A 120 -12.44 -8.60 -4.46
CA GLU A 120 -12.50 -10.05 -4.40
C GLU A 120 -13.84 -10.55 -4.95
N MET A 121 -13.77 -11.55 -5.82
CA MET A 121 -14.95 -12.26 -6.31
C MET A 121 -15.17 -13.48 -5.43
N ILE A 122 -16.24 -13.47 -4.64
CA ILE A 122 -16.61 -14.58 -3.76
C ILE A 122 -17.96 -15.11 -4.22
N HIS A 123 -17.97 -16.27 -4.89
CA HIS A 123 -19.17 -16.86 -5.49
C HIS A 123 -19.91 -15.84 -6.39
N ASN A 124 -21.16 -15.49 -6.04
CA ASN A 124 -21.98 -14.52 -6.75
C ASN A 124 -21.96 -13.12 -6.08
N SER A 125 -20.85 -12.79 -5.42
CA SER A 125 -20.65 -11.50 -4.77
C SER A 125 -19.30 -10.87 -5.09
N VAL A 126 -19.31 -9.56 -5.38
CA VAL A 126 -18.09 -8.75 -5.46
C VAL A 126 -17.93 -8.07 -4.11
N VAL A 127 -16.76 -8.22 -3.50
CA VAL A 127 -16.38 -7.53 -2.28
C VAL A 127 -15.34 -6.48 -2.62
N PHE A 128 -15.70 -5.21 -2.48
CA PHE A 128 -14.80 -4.07 -2.54
C PHE A 128 -14.30 -3.76 -1.14
N THR A 129 -12.99 -3.78 -0.91
CA THR A 129 -12.42 -3.38 0.38
C THR A 129 -11.60 -2.12 0.21
N HIS A 130 -11.82 -1.11 1.07
CA HIS A 130 -11.07 0.14 1.02
C HIS A 130 -10.79 0.68 2.43
N VAL A 131 -9.76 1.51 2.56
CA VAL A 131 -9.38 2.13 3.84
C VAL A 131 -9.89 3.57 3.88
N VAL A 132 -10.49 3.97 5.00
CA VAL A 132 -11.11 5.28 5.20
C VAL A 132 -10.49 5.95 6.42
N PRO A 133 -9.48 6.81 6.24
CA PRO A 133 -8.87 7.53 7.35
C PRO A 133 -9.76 8.71 7.76
N LEU A 134 -10.01 8.83 9.07
CA LEU A 134 -10.72 9.96 9.69
C LEU A 134 -9.77 11.07 10.16
N CYS A 135 -8.47 10.78 10.15
CA CYS A 135 -7.38 11.63 10.59
C CYS A 135 -6.40 11.91 9.42
N LEU A 136 -5.72 13.05 9.48
CA LEU A 136 -4.69 13.44 8.50
C LEU A 136 -3.27 13.10 8.98
N THR A 137 -3.07 12.96 10.29
CA THR A 137 -1.79 12.58 10.91
C THR A 137 -2.09 11.87 12.23
N GLY A 138 -1.30 10.86 12.61
CA GLY A 138 -1.47 10.15 13.87
C GLY A 138 -0.26 9.31 14.28
N THR A 139 -0.30 8.82 15.52
CA THR A 139 0.69 7.87 16.09
C THR A 139 0.05 6.57 16.55
N ASP A 140 -1.24 6.57 16.89
CA ASP A 140 -2.02 5.40 17.27
C ASP A 140 -3.20 5.26 16.30
N PHE A 141 -3.12 4.31 15.37
CA PHE A 141 -4.11 4.07 14.34
C PHE A 141 -5.00 2.90 14.75
N LYS A 142 -6.25 3.19 15.13
CA LYS A 142 -7.25 2.20 15.50
C LYS A 142 -8.15 1.89 14.31
N THR A 143 -8.32 0.61 14.01
CA THR A 143 -9.12 0.17 12.86
C THR A 143 -10.44 -0.46 13.30
N GLU A 144 -11.50 -0.10 12.59
CA GLU A 144 -12.81 -0.75 12.67
C GLU A 144 -13.27 -1.15 11.27
N VAL A 145 -13.84 -2.33 11.12
CA VAL A 145 -14.32 -2.82 9.83
C VAL A 145 -15.83 -2.69 9.77
N VAL A 146 -16.31 -1.89 8.83
CA VAL A 146 -17.74 -1.70 8.54
C VAL A 146 -18.02 -2.31 7.17
N GLU A 147 -19.05 -3.14 7.07
CA GLU A 147 -19.44 -3.76 5.81
C GLU A 147 -20.87 -3.37 5.45
N GLN A 148 -21.08 -2.98 4.20
CA GLN A 148 -22.39 -2.66 3.66
C GLN A 148 -22.67 -3.55 2.45
N LYS A 149 -23.86 -4.15 2.44
CA LYS A 149 -24.32 -5.05 1.39
C LYS A 149 -25.38 -4.37 0.54
N TYR A 150 -25.22 -4.46 -0.76
CA TYR A 150 -26.14 -4.00 -1.78
C TYR A 150 -26.50 -5.18 -2.69
N ILE A 151 -27.77 -5.30 -3.05
CA ILE A 151 -28.24 -6.32 -4.00
C ILE A 151 -28.65 -5.58 -5.26
N TYR A 152 -28.03 -5.93 -6.39
CA TYR A 152 -28.33 -5.35 -7.70
C TYR A 152 -28.43 -6.46 -8.74
N ALA A 153 -29.60 -6.58 -9.39
CA ALA A 153 -29.85 -7.56 -10.46
C ALA A 153 -29.38 -9.00 -10.13
N ASN A 154 -29.77 -9.53 -8.96
CA ASN A 154 -29.36 -10.85 -8.42
C ASN A 154 -27.86 -11.01 -8.13
N PHE A 155 -27.08 -9.94 -8.25
CA PHE A 155 -25.68 -9.88 -7.89
C PHE A 155 -25.51 -9.15 -6.54
N THR A 156 -24.65 -9.67 -5.67
CA THR A 156 -24.37 -9.03 -4.38
C THR A 156 -23.12 -8.18 -4.47
N ILE A 157 -23.23 -6.88 -4.22
CA ILE A 157 -22.09 -5.99 -4.03
C ILE A 157 -21.90 -5.78 -2.53
N ARG A 158 -20.71 -6.07 -2.02
CA ARG A 158 -20.33 -5.76 -0.64
C ARG A 158 -19.24 -4.71 -0.66
N VAL A 159 -19.43 -3.65 0.11
CA VAL A 159 -18.42 -2.61 0.30
C VAL A 159 -17.96 -2.69 1.75
N ARG A 160 -16.70 -3.07 1.94
CA ARG A 160 -16.03 -3.19 3.24
C ARG A 160 -15.12 -1.98 3.42
N ALA A 161 -15.46 -1.12 4.37
CA ALA A 161 -14.64 0.01 4.78
C ALA A 161 -13.83 -0.37 6.03
N VAL A 162 -12.50 -0.29 5.93
CA VAL A 162 -11.61 -0.25 7.10
C VAL A 162 -11.51 1.20 7.53
N VAL A 163 -12.29 1.59 8.54
CA VAL A 163 -12.26 2.93 9.11
C VAL A 163 -11.05 3.04 10.03
N VAL A 164 -10.23 4.07 9.83
CA VAL A 164 -9.03 4.32 10.63
C VAL A 164 -9.21 5.60 11.43
N ASN A 165 -9.13 5.46 12.75
CA ASN A 165 -9.12 6.56 13.69
C ASN A 165 -7.71 6.79 14.25
N CYS A 166 -7.37 8.06 14.46
CA CYS A 166 -6.20 8.55 15.17
C CYS A 166 -6.68 9.62 16.15
#